data_AF-A0A841EVX0-F1
#
_entry.id   AF-A0A841EVX0-F1
#
_cell.length_a   1.000
_cell.length_b   1.000
_cell.length_c   1.000
_cell.angle_alpha   90.00
_cell.angle_beta   90.00
_cell.angle_gamma   90.00
#
_symmetry.space_group_name_H-M   'P 1'
#
loop_
_entity.id
_entity.type
_entity.pdbx_description
1 polymer ?
#
loop_
_entity_poly.entity_id
_entity_poly.type
_entity_poly.pdbx_seq_one_letter_code
_entity_poly.pdbx_strand_id
1 'polypeptide(L)' 'MKDKIGFNIVFAIIAFPIGLGLLREFDFHSFVFRNPALGFIYLTTFVFSLFMTFKKKKDETEK' A
#
# COMPACT_ATOMS: atom_id res chain seq x y z
N MET A 1 6.38 -24.36 -4.87
CA MET A 1 5.02 -24.04 -5.38
C MET A 1 5.23 -23.07 -6.53
N LYS A 2 4.48 -23.17 -7.63
CA LYS A 2 4.67 -22.28 -8.79
C LYS A 2 4.20 -20.89 -8.37
N ASP A 3 5.12 -19.99 -8.03
CA ASP A 3 4.83 -18.65 -7.53
C ASP A 3 4.24 -17.78 -8.66
N LYS A 4 2.96 -18.02 -8.97
CA LYS A 4 2.15 -17.24 -9.92
C LYS A 4 1.54 -16.00 -9.29
N ILE A 5 1.84 -15.73 -8.02
CA ILE A 5 1.34 -14.55 -7.35
C ILE A 5 2.38 -13.46 -7.60
N GLY A 6 2.04 -12.48 -8.43
CA GLY A 6 2.81 -11.26 -8.64
C GLY A 6 2.81 -10.38 -7.39
N PHE A 7 3.28 -10.94 -6.28
CA PHE A 7 3.33 -10.32 -4.96
C PHE A 7 4.72 -9.71 -4.75
N ASN A 8 4.79 -8.39 -4.70
CA ASN A 8 6.04 -7.71 -4.42
C ASN A 8 6.26 -7.58 -2.91
N ILE A 9 7.10 -8.47 -2.36
CA ILE A 9 7.36 -8.57 -0.92
C ILE A 9 8.00 -7.30 -0.34
N VAL A 10 8.80 -6.56 -1.12
CA VAL A 10 9.44 -5.32 -0.68
C VAL A 10 8.39 -4.25 -0.40
N PHE A 11 7.47 -4.04 -1.36
CA PHE A 11 6.37 -3.10 -1.15
C PHE A 11 5.41 -3.57 -0.06
N ALA A 12 5.25 -4.88 0.15
CA ALA A 12 4.43 -5.40 1.25
C ALA A 12 5.01 -5.06 2.63
N ILE A 13 6.33 -5.21 2.79
CA ILE A 13 7.05 -4.85 4.02
C ILE A 13 6.98 -3.33 4.27
N ILE A 14 7.05 -2.50 3.21
CA ILE A 14 6.91 -1.04 3.32
C ILE A 14 5.46 -0.63 3.62
N ALA A 15 4.48 -1.29 3.00
CA ALA A 15 3.07 -1.00 3.23
C ALA A 15 2.67 -1.23 4.68
N PHE A 16 3.28 -2.20 5.38
CA PHE A 16 2.96 -2.52 6.76
C PHE A 16 3.10 -1.32 7.74
N PRO A 17 4.29 -0.70 7.92
CA PRO A 17 4.45 0.45 8.82
C PRO A 17 3.66 1.68 8.34
N ILE A 18 3.51 1.90 7.04
CA ILE A 18 2.70 3.01 6.51
C ILE A 18 1.23 2.81 6.86
N GLY A 19 0.72 1.58 6.73
CA GLY A 19 -0.63 1.23 7.16
C GLY A 19 -0.84 1.46 8.65
N LEU A 20 0.13 1.07 9.50
CA LEU A 20 0.08 1.37 10.94
C LEU A 20 0.06 2.87 11.23
N GLY A 21 0.86 3.66 10.51
CA GLY A 21 0.85 5.13 10.60
C GLY A 21 -0.50 5.73 10.19
N LEU A 22 -1.09 5.23 9.09
CA LEU A 22 -2.39 5.65 8.60
C LEU A 22 -3.51 5.37 9.61
N LEU A 23 -3.51 4.17 10.22
CA LEU A 23 -4.47 3.79 11.25
C LEU A 23 -4.37 4.68 12.50
N ARG A 24 -3.15 5.12 12.85
CA ARG A 24 -2.92 6.03 13.99
C ARG A 24 -3.41 7.45 13.70
N GLU A 25 -3.31 7.88 12.44
CA GLU A 25 -3.66 9.23 12.01
C GLU A 25 -5.15 9.39 11.69
N PHE A 26 -5.82 8.31 11.28
CA PHE A 26 -7.23 8.31 10.94
C PHE A 26 -8.11 8.20 12.19
N ASP A 27 -9.02 9.15 12.37
CA ASP A 27 -10.06 9.09 13.39
C ASP A 27 -11.29 8.37 12.82
N PHE A 28 -11.51 7.14 13.29
CA PHE A 28 -12.64 6.31 12.86
C PHE A 28 -14.00 6.78 13.41
N HIS A 29 -14.05 7.67 14.40
CA HIS A 29 -15.30 8.20 14.92
C HIS A 29 -15.84 9.34 14.05
N SER A 30 -14.95 10.25 13.66
CA SER A 30 -15.27 11.43 12.86
C SER A 30 -15.01 11.25 11.36
N PHE A 31 -14.38 10.13 10.96
CA PHE A 31 -13.98 9.81 9.58
C PHE A 31 -13.06 10.85 8.93
N VAL A 32 -12.24 11.52 9.74
CA VAL A 32 -11.24 12.49 9.27
C VAL A 32 -9.84 12.14 9.76
N PHE A 33 -8.82 12.61 9.04
CA PHE A 33 -7.45 12.53 9.52
C PHE A 33 -7.20 13.62 10.57
N ARG A 34 -6.54 13.24 11.67
CA ARG A 34 -6.13 14.18 12.73
C ARG A 34 -5.26 15.30 12.16
N ASN A 35 -4.30 14.96 11.30
CA ASN A 35 -3.56 15.87 10.46
C ASN A 35 -3.90 15.59 8.98
N PRO A 36 -4.77 16.40 8.34
CA PRO A 36 -5.23 16.17 6.97
C PRO A 36 -4.09 15.96 5.98
N ALA A 37 -3.10 16.85 5.97
CA ALA A 37 -1.98 16.78 5.04
C ALA A 37 -1.16 15.48 5.21
N LEU A 38 -0.81 15.13 6.44
CA LEU A 38 -0.03 13.92 6.74
C LEU A 38 -0.84 12.65 6.44
N GLY A 39 -2.12 12.65 6.79
CA GLY A 39 -3.04 11.55 6.51
C GLY A 39 -3.19 11.27 5.01
N PHE A 40 -3.32 12.33 4.18
CA PHE A 40 -3.34 12.18 2.73
C PHE A 40 -2.03 11.62 2.16
N ILE A 41 -0.88 12.04 2.70
CA ILE A 41 0.43 11.50 2.28
C ILE A 41 0.52 10.01 2.63
N TYR A 42 0.17 9.61 3.85
CA TYR A 42 0.14 8.20 4.24
C TYR A 42 -0.84 7.40 3.40
N LEU A 43 -2.04 7.92 3.15
CA LEU A 43 -3.07 7.22 2.38
C LEU A 43 -2.60 6.98 0.94
N THR A 44 -2.11 8.03 0.28
CA THR A 44 -1.64 7.95 -1.11
C THR A 44 -0.46 6.99 -1.23
N THR A 45 0.50 7.08 -0.31
CA THR A 45 1.69 6.21 -0.31
C THR A 45 1.33 4.75 0.00
N PHE A 46 0.36 4.54 0.90
CA PHE A 46 -0.14 3.21 1.23
C PHE A 46 -0.85 2.56 0.05
N VAL A 47 -1.79 3.26 -0.60
CA VAL A 47 -2.50 2.77 -1.80
C VAL A 47 -1.53 2.46 -2.93
N PHE A 48 -0.55 3.35 -3.17
CA PHE A 48 0.49 3.11 -4.18
C PHE A 48 1.33 1.87 -3.85
N SER A 49 1.72 1.70 -2.59
CA SER A 49 2.51 0.53 -2.15
C SER A 49 1.71 -0.76 -2.31
N LEU A 50 0.42 -0.77 -1.90
CA LEU A 50 -0.48 -1.92 -2.12
C LEU A 50 -0.65 -2.21 -3.61
N PHE A 51 -0.82 -1.18 -4.44
CA PHE A 51 -0.91 -1.36 -5.88
C PHE A 51 0.35 -2.05 -6.42
N MET A 52 1.55 -1.59 -6.05
CA MET A 52 2.79 -2.22 -6.48
C MET A 52 2.99 -3.63 -5.89
N THR A 53 2.53 -3.87 -4.67
CA THR A 53 2.53 -5.20 -4.04
C THR A 53 1.71 -6.19 -4.82
N PHE A 54 0.50 -5.82 -5.26
CA PHE A 54 -0.41 -6.72 -5.96
C PHE A 54 -0.37 -6.59 -7.49
N LYS A 55 0.49 -5.70 -8.03
CA LYS A 55 0.62 -5.51 -9.46
C LYS A 55 1.17 -6.79 -10.09
N LYS A 56 0.31 -7.55 -10.74
CA LYS A 56 0.71 -8.68 -11.59
C LYS A 56 1.74 -8.18 -12.60
N LYS A 57 2.93 -8.79 -12.59
CA LYS A 57 3.85 -8.66 -13.72
C LYS A 57 3.16 -9.34 -14.90
N LYS A 58 2.83 -8.58 -15.95
CA LYS A 58 2.57 -9.20 -17.25
C LYS A 58 3.88 -9.87 -17.62
N ASP A 59 3.86 -11.19 -17.78
CA ASP A 59 4.98 -11.89 -18.39
C ASP A 59 5.19 -11.25 -19.77
N GLU A 60 6.30 -10.51 -19.92
CA GLU A 60 6.85 -10.19 -21.22
C GLU A 60 7.40 -11.50 -21.79
N THR A 61 6.52 -12.34 -22.35
CA THR A 61 6.89 -13.55 -23.12
C THR A 61 6.67 -13.34 -24.62
N GLU A 62 6.71 -12.10 -25.12
CA GLU A 62 6.80 -11.87 -26.55
C GLU A 62 7.78 -10.72 -26.85
N LYS A 63 9.07 -11.05 -26.93
CA LYS A 63 9.96 -10.63 -28.02
C LYS A 63 10.98 -11.72 -28.30
#